data_AF-A0A2A4THC8-F1
#
_entry.id   AF-A0A2A4THC8-F1
#
_cell.length_a   1.000
_cell.length_b   1.000
_cell.length_c   1.000
_cell.angle_alpha   90.00
_cell.angle_beta   90.00
_cell.angle_gamma   90.00
#
_symmetry.space_group_name_H-M   'P 1'
#
loop_
_entity.id
_entity.type
_entity.pdbx_description
1 polymer ?
#
loop_
_entity_poly.entity_id
_entity_poly.type
_entity_poly.pdbx_seq_one_letter_code
_entity_poly.pdbx_strand_id
1 'polypeptide(L)'
;MTDTKLENLIKQVAACQHCENMLPHAPRPVIQISSAARILIVGQAPGRKVHETGIPFNDPSGDRLRDWMGIDRDIFYDASKIAILPMGFCFPGSAKSGDLPPRPECAPKWRTQLLDNLPDLTLTLVIGRYAQAWHMKGQARKNLTETVKSWRDYGDHILPLPHPSPRNFGWLKKNSWFEREVIPGLRTRVQRILLP
;
A
#
# COMPACT_ATOMS: atom_id res chain seq x y z
N MET A 1 21.75 -15.10 1.46
CA MET A 1 21.73 -15.13 -0.03
C MET A 1 20.52 -14.38 -0.61
N THR A 2 19.38 -14.32 0.09
CA THR A 2 18.18 -13.55 -0.28
C THR A 2 18.40 -12.03 -0.31
N ASP A 3 19.18 -11.48 0.61
CA ASP A 3 19.34 -10.02 0.74
C ASP A 3 20.05 -9.39 -0.47
N THR A 4 21.14 -10.00 -0.98
CA THR A 4 21.85 -9.49 -2.16
C THR A 4 20.99 -9.47 -3.42
N LYS A 5 20.08 -10.44 -3.58
CA LYS A 5 19.14 -10.48 -4.73
C LYS A 5 18.12 -9.35 -4.62
N LEU A 6 17.53 -9.17 -3.44
CA LEU A 6 16.55 -8.11 -3.20
C LEU A 6 17.17 -6.72 -3.34
N GLU A 7 18.36 -6.49 -2.78
CA GLU A 7 19.10 -5.23 -2.92
C GLU A 7 19.36 -4.87 -4.39
N ASN A 8 19.77 -5.84 -5.21
CA ASN A 8 19.96 -5.62 -6.65
C ASN A 8 18.65 -5.28 -7.35
N LEU A 9 17.55 -5.94 -6.98
CA LEU A 9 16.24 -5.65 -7.55
C LEU A 9 15.74 -4.25 -7.14
N ILE A 10 15.98 -3.82 -5.90
CA ILE A 10 15.69 -2.45 -5.44
C ILE A 10 16.45 -1.42 -6.28
N LYS A 11 17.75 -1.65 -6.55
CA LYS A 11 18.56 -0.76 -7.40
C LYS A 11 18.00 -0.68 -8.83
N GLN A 12 17.58 -1.81 -9.41
CA GLN A 12 16.96 -1.83 -10.74
C GLN A 12 15.63 -1.09 -10.76
N VAL A 13 14.81 -1.25 -9.72
CA VAL A 13 13.55 -0.52 -9.58
C VAL A 13 13.82 0.98 -9.46
N ALA A 14 14.77 1.40 -8.62
CA ALA A 14 15.13 2.81 -8.47
C ALA A 14 15.60 3.47 -9.78
N ALA A 15 16.26 2.69 -10.66
CA ALA A 15 16.72 3.15 -11.98
C ALA A 15 15.68 2.99 -13.11
N CYS A 16 14.45 2.54 -12.81
CA CYS A 16 13.47 2.21 -13.83
C CYS A 16 12.97 3.44 -14.61
N GLN A 17 13.19 3.44 -15.93
CA GLN A 17 12.69 4.48 -16.87
C GLN A 17 11.52 4.01 -17.75
N HIS A 18 10.93 2.83 -17.49
CA HIS A 18 10.01 2.16 -18.41
C HIS A 18 8.80 3.00 -18.87
N CYS A 19 8.31 3.90 -18.03
CA CYS A 19 7.13 4.73 -18.30
C CYS A 19 7.46 6.20 -18.54
N GLU A 20 8.72 6.61 -18.74
CA GLU A 20 9.11 8.04 -18.68
C GLU A 20 8.26 8.92 -19.61
N ASN A 21 8.03 8.47 -20.84
CA ASN A 21 7.28 9.21 -21.87
C ASN A 21 5.79 9.35 -21.56
N MET A 22 5.28 8.65 -20.54
CA MET A 22 3.87 8.65 -20.13
C MET A 22 3.64 9.37 -18.80
N LEU A 23 4.71 9.77 -18.10
CA LEU A 23 4.64 10.44 -16.81
C LEU A 23 4.80 11.96 -16.99
N PRO A 24 4.14 12.77 -16.14
CA PRO A 24 4.31 14.23 -16.19
C PRO A 24 5.65 14.70 -15.59
N HIS A 25 6.36 13.80 -14.91
CA HIS A 25 7.67 14.06 -14.30
C HIS A 25 8.59 12.87 -14.59
N ALA A 26 9.90 13.08 -14.46
CA ALA A 26 10.88 12.01 -14.55
C ALA A 26 10.51 10.85 -13.59
N PRO A 27 10.63 9.58 -14.03
CA PRO A 27 10.39 8.43 -13.17
C PRO A 27 11.16 8.53 -11.86
N ARG A 28 10.42 8.44 -10.76
CA ARG A 28 10.98 8.33 -9.41
C ARG A 28 10.22 7.25 -8.65
N PRO A 29 10.61 5.98 -8.81
CA PRO A 29 10.00 4.87 -8.11
C PRO A 29 10.15 5.02 -6.59
N VAL A 30 9.05 5.04 -5.85
CA VAL A 30 9.03 5.17 -4.39
C VAL A 30 8.43 3.91 -3.78
N ILE A 31 9.29 3.12 -3.12
CA ILE A 31 8.96 1.88 -2.44
C ILE A 31 9.74 1.78 -1.11
N GLN A 32 9.28 0.95 -0.19
CA GLN A 32 10.00 0.54 1.02
C GLN A 32 9.83 -0.95 1.18
N ILE A 33 10.90 -1.74 1.19
CA ILE A 33 10.80 -3.20 1.33
C ILE A 33 12.03 -3.77 2.04
N SER A 34 11.84 -4.89 2.72
CA SER A 34 12.90 -5.74 3.28
C SER A 34 12.43 -7.19 3.25
N SER A 35 13.34 -8.14 3.11
CA SER A 35 13.05 -9.57 3.17
C SER A 35 12.39 -9.98 4.49
N ALA A 36 12.71 -9.28 5.58
CA ALA A 36 12.16 -9.49 6.92
C ALA A 36 10.76 -8.89 7.16
N ALA A 37 10.24 -8.07 6.22
CA ALA A 37 8.98 -7.38 6.40
C ALA A 37 7.84 -8.37 6.67
N ARG A 38 7.03 -8.06 7.68
CA ARG A 38 5.90 -8.91 8.12
C ARG A 38 4.55 -8.39 7.66
N ILE A 39 4.44 -7.09 7.40
CA ILE A 39 3.21 -6.45 6.93
C ILE A 39 3.47 -5.76 5.59
N LEU A 40 2.60 -6.01 4.62
CA LEU A 40 2.62 -5.36 3.31
C LEU A 40 1.50 -4.33 3.23
N ILE A 41 1.83 -3.09 2.86
CA ILE A 41 0.88 -2.01 2.55
C ILE A 41 0.85 -1.81 1.05
N VAL A 42 -0.33 -1.97 0.45
CA VAL A 42 -0.54 -1.83 -1.00
C VAL A 42 -1.52 -0.69 -1.27
N GLY A 43 -0.97 0.45 -1.69
CA GLY A 43 -1.73 1.59 -2.21
C GLY A 43 -1.78 1.64 -3.74
N GLN A 44 -2.36 2.71 -4.29
CA GLN A 44 -2.46 2.92 -5.73
C GLN A 44 -1.11 3.31 -6.35
N ALA A 45 -0.67 4.54 -6.12
CA ALA A 45 0.60 5.08 -6.59
C ALA A 45 1.00 6.25 -5.67
N PRO A 46 2.26 6.68 -5.66
CA PRO A 46 2.66 7.92 -5.01
C PRO A 46 1.83 9.11 -5.45
N GLY A 47 1.44 9.96 -4.51
CA GLY A 47 0.97 11.31 -4.82
C GLY A 47 2.13 12.29 -5.05
N ARG A 48 1.82 13.53 -5.40
CA ARG A 48 2.83 14.57 -5.69
C ARG A 48 3.85 14.76 -4.55
N LYS A 49 3.39 14.91 -3.30
CA LYS A 49 4.28 15.11 -2.14
C LYS A 49 5.21 13.90 -1.90
N VAL A 50 4.72 12.70 -2.15
CA VAL A 50 5.53 11.46 -2.06
C VAL A 50 6.58 11.43 -3.17
N HIS A 51 6.23 11.87 -4.38
CA HIS A 51 7.20 12.02 -5.47
C HIS A 51 8.28 13.05 -5.13
N GLU A 52 7.92 14.22 -4.62
CA GLU A 52 8.89 15.26 -4.25
C GLU A 52 9.82 14.81 -3.12
N THR A 53 9.28 14.15 -2.09
CA THR A 53 10.07 13.75 -0.90
C THR A 53 10.78 12.41 -1.06
N GLY A 54 10.29 11.52 -1.93
CA GLY A 54 10.76 10.14 -2.05
C GLY A 54 10.38 9.23 -0.87
N ILE A 55 9.56 9.72 0.08
CA ILE A 55 9.20 8.97 1.29
C ILE A 55 7.75 8.46 1.12
N PRO A 56 7.50 7.13 1.12
CA PRO A 56 6.16 6.58 0.96
C PRO A 56 5.19 7.11 2.03
N PHE A 57 3.95 7.42 1.65
CA PHE A 57 2.93 7.91 2.59
C PHE A 57 3.40 9.09 3.46
N ASN A 58 4.27 9.97 2.95
CA ASN A 58 4.72 11.17 3.67
C ASN A 58 3.74 12.34 3.50
N ASP A 59 2.47 12.07 3.73
CA ASP A 59 1.34 12.97 3.54
C ASP A 59 0.23 12.70 4.59
N PRO A 60 -0.81 13.54 4.68
CA PRO A 60 -1.89 13.36 5.65
C PRO A 60 -2.64 12.02 5.57
N SER A 61 -2.62 11.35 4.41
CA SER A 61 -3.19 10.01 4.29
C SER A 61 -2.31 8.98 4.99
N GLY A 62 -0.99 9.16 4.98
CA GLY A 62 -0.05 8.35 5.74
C GLY A 62 -0.15 8.55 7.25
N ASP A 63 -0.34 9.79 7.71
CA ASP A 63 -0.59 10.09 9.13
C ASP A 63 -1.82 9.31 9.64
N ARG A 64 -2.92 9.36 8.87
CA ARG A 64 -4.13 8.61 9.20
C ARG A 64 -3.93 7.10 9.12
N LEU A 65 -3.18 6.60 8.15
CA LEU A 65 -2.92 5.17 8.04
C LEU A 65 -2.15 4.65 9.27
N ARG A 66 -1.15 5.41 9.74
CA ARG A 66 -0.43 5.09 10.98
C ARG A 66 -1.35 5.08 12.20
N ASP A 67 -2.21 6.09 12.33
CA ASP A 67 -3.22 6.15 13.38
C ASP A 67 -4.17 4.92 13.33
N TRP A 68 -4.67 4.58 12.15
CA TRP A 68 -5.50 3.38 11.95
C TRP A 68 -4.78 2.10 12.37
N MET A 69 -3.50 1.96 12.00
CA MET A 69 -2.67 0.83 12.37
C MET A 69 -2.32 0.80 13.87
N GLY A 70 -2.39 1.95 14.56
CA GLY A 70 -2.01 2.08 15.96
C GLY A 70 -0.50 1.97 16.18
N ILE A 71 0.29 2.45 15.22
CA ILE A 71 1.77 2.45 15.29
C ILE A 71 2.32 3.85 15.04
N ASP A 72 3.51 4.11 15.56
CA ASP A 72 4.21 5.37 15.36
C ASP A 72 4.92 5.45 13.99
N ARG A 73 5.60 6.57 13.78
CA ARG A 73 6.34 6.85 12.55
C ARG A 73 7.55 5.92 12.39
N ASP A 74 8.24 5.60 13.47
CA ASP A 74 9.49 4.82 13.43
C ASP A 74 9.19 3.36 13.03
N ILE A 75 8.16 2.76 13.61
CA ILE A 75 7.68 1.42 13.21
C ILE A 75 7.19 1.43 11.76
N PHE A 76 6.47 2.47 11.34
CA PHE A 76 5.92 2.54 9.98
C PHE A 76 7.00 2.62 8.89
N TYR A 77 8.10 3.33 9.18
CA TYR A 77 9.23 3.49 8.26
C TYR A 77 10.37 2.49 8.47
N ASP A 78 10.22 1.56 9.42
CA ASP A 78 11.11 0.41 9.54
C ASP A 78 10.78 -0.62 8.45
N ALA A 79 11.62 -0.68 7.42
CA ALA A 79 11.46 -1.59 6.29
C ALA A 79 11.48 -3.07 6.71
N SER A 80 12.14 -3.41 7.83
CA SER A 80 12.16 -4.80 8.36
C SER A 80 10.82 -5.22 8.96
N LYS A 81 9.93 -4.27 9.26
CA LYS A 81 8.58 -4.52 9.79
C LYS A 81 7.52 -4.34 8.72
N ILE A 82 7.58 -3.21 8.01
CA ILE A 82 6.57 -2.77 7.05
C ILE A 82 7.18 -2.67 5.64
N ALA A 83 6.64 -3.45 4.71
CA ALA A 83 6.83 -3.24 3.28
C ALA A 83 5.73 -2.31 2.76
N ILE A 84 6.11 -1.25 2.04
CA ILE A 84 5.21 -0.36 1.31
C ILE A 84 5.50 -0.50 -0.18
N LEU A 85 4.60 -1.20 -0.86
CA LEU A 85 4.72 -1.49 -2.28
C LEU A 85 3.39 -1.13 -2.98
N PRO A 86 3.27 0.05 -3.60
CA PRO A 86 2.05 0.47 -4.30
C PRO A 86 1.90 -0.21 -5.67
N MET A 87 0.72 -0.15 -6.29
CA MET A 87 0.46 -0.76 -7.62
C MET A 87 1.33 -0.15 -8.73
N GLY A 88 1.48 1.17 -8.72
CA GLY A 88 2.43 1.92 -9.55
C GLY A 88 3.44 2.63 -8.66
N PHE A 89 4.71 2.63 -9.04
CA PHE A 89 5.78 3.14 -8.18
C PHE A 89 6.10 4.61 -8.38
N CYS A 90 5.63 5.24 -9.46
CA CYS A 90 5.85 6.66 -9.75
C CYS A 90 4.54 7.43 -9.65
N PHE A 91 4.63 8.74 -9.38
CA PHE A 91 3.48 9.63 -9.42
C PHE A 91 2.94 9.75 -10.86
N PRO A 92 1.69 9.33 -11.12
CA PRO A 92 1.14 9.24 -12.46
C PRO A 92 0.61 10.58 -13.00
N GLY A 93 0.66 11.64 -12.20
CA GLY A 93 0.02 12.92 -12.48
C GLY A 93 -1.30 13.11 -11.74
N SER A 94 -1.88 14.30 -11.87
CA SER A 94 -3.13 14.68 -11.21
C SER A 94 -4.24 14.93 -12.22
N ALA A 95 -5.45 14.53 -11.86
CA ALA A 95 -6.72 14.83 -12.51
C ALA A 95 -7.61 15.65 -11.57
N LYS A 96 -8.77 16.11 -12.08
CA LYS A 96 -9.73 16.93 -11.31
C LYS A 96 -10.15 16.31 -9.97
N SER A 97 -10.30 14.98 -9.93
CA SER A 97 -10.79 14.23 -8.77
C SER A 97 -9.68 13.49 -8.01
N GLY A 98 -8.40 13.76 -8.28
CA GLY A 98 -7.26 13.15 -7.60
C GLY A 98 -6.17 12.69 -8.54
N ASP A 99 -5.22 11.95 -7.99
CA ASP A 99 -4.12 11.43 -8.79
C ASP A 99 -4.63 10.39 -9.80
N LEU A 100 -3.99 10.39 -10.97
CA LEU A 100 -4.29 9.46 -12.04
C LEU A 100 -4.10 8.00 -11.57
N PRO A 101 -4.74 7.03 -12.25
CA PRO A 101 -4.53 5.63 -11.95
C PRO A 101 -3.06 5.21 -12.11
N PRO A 102 -2.64 4.13 -11.44
CA PRO A 102 -1.29 3.62 -11.59
C PRO A 102 -1.09 3.13 -13.03
N ARG A 103 0.11 3.32 -13.56
CA ARG A 103 0.48 2.84 -14.90
C ARG A 103 0.32 1.31 -14.98
N PRO A 104 -0.47 0.76 -15.93
CA PRO A 104 -0.76 -0.67 -16.00
C PRO A 104 0.48 -1.54 -16.22
N GLU A 105 1.51 -1.00 -16.87
CA GLU A 105 2.78 -1.68 -17.16
C GLU A 105 3.71 -1.82 -15.94
N CYS A 106 3.55 -0.99 -14.91
CA CYS A 106 4.45 -0.97 -13.75
C CYS A 106 4.35 -2.26 -12.92
N ALA A 107 3.13 -2.72 -12.73
CA ALA A 107 2.78 -3.86 -11.92
C ALA A 107 3.37 -5.18 -12.47
N PRO A 108 3.08 -5.57 -13.73
CA PRO A 108 3.67 -6.76 -14.36
C PRO A 108 5.19 -6.73 -14.39
N LYS A 109 5.80 -5.55 -14.55
CA LYS A 109 7.26 -5.43 -14.65
C LYS A 109 7.98 -5.81 -13.36
N TRP A 110 7.50 -5.35 -12.21
CA TRP A 110 8.30 -5.38 -10.98
C TRP A 110 7.71 -6.17 -9.83
N ARG A 111 6.38 -6.16 -9.67
CA ARG A 111 5.81 -6.51 -8.37
C ARG A 111 5.88 -7.99 -8.04
N THR A 112 5.65 -8.89 -9.01
CA THR A 112 5.82 -10.33 -8.78
C THR A 112 7.24 -10.62 -8.29
N GLN A 113 8.25 -10.10 -9.01
CA GLN A 113 9.66 -10.28 -8.64
C GLN A 113 9.96 -9.74 -7.23
N LEU A 114 9.40 -8.60 -6.85
CA LEU A 114 9.60 -8.03 -5.52
C LEU A 114 8.89 -8.86 -4.43
N LEU A 115 7.64 -9.26 -4.66
CA LEU A 115 6.85 -10.06 -3.72
C LEU A 115 7.45 -11.44 -3.46
N ASP A 116 8.07 -12.06 -4.49
CA ASP A 116 8.76 -13.34 -4.35
C ASP A 116 9.98 -13.29 -3.40
N ASN A 117 10.42 -12.09 -3.01
CA ASN A 117 11.52 -11.88 -2.05
C ASN A 117 11.03 -11.41 -0.66
N LEU A 118 9.72 -11.51 -0.38
CA LEU A 118 9.12 -11.14 0.92
C LEU A 118 8.48 -12.37 1.59
N PRO A 119 9.29 -13.37 2.01
CA PRO A 119 8.78 -14.66 2.48
C PRO A 119 8.01 -14.58 3.80
N ASP A 120 8.28 -13.57 4.63
CA ASP A 120 7.76 -13.48 6.00
C ASP A 120 6.45 -12.68 6.12
N LEU A 121 5.88 -12.26 4.99
CA LEU A 121 4.63 -11.52 4.96
C LEU A 121 3.50 -12.32 5.61
N THR A 122 2.95 -11.75 6.67
CA THR A 122 1.87 -12.33 7.47
C THR A 122 0.54 -11.62 7.21
N LEU A 123 0.57 -10.31 6.93
CA LEU A 123 -0.61 -9.47 6.68
C LEU A 123 -0.40 -8.54 5.48
N THR A 124 -1.39 -8.45 4.60
CA THR A 124 -1.45 -7.50 3.49
C THR A 124 -2.62 -6.53 3.67
N LEU A 125 -2.32 -5.24 3.81
CA LEU A 125 -3.28 -4.15 3.80
C LEU A 125 -3.54 -3.71 2.36
N VAL A 126 -4.75 -3.95 1.88
CA VAL A 126 -5.12 -3.76 0.47
C VAL A 126 -5.97 -2.51 0.33
N ILE A 127 -5.34 -1.41 -0.06
CA ILE A 127 -5.93 -0.07 0.00
C ILE A 127 -6.45 0.36 -1.38
N GLY A 128 -7.78 0.39 -1.51
CA GLY A 128 -8.46 0.85 -2.72
C GLY A 128 -8.51 -0.16 -3.86
N ARG A 129 -9.30 0.17 -4.89
CA ARG A 129 -9.75 -0.78 -5.93
C ARG A 129 -8.63 -1.46 -6.72
N TYR A 130 -7.53 -0.74 -7.01
CA TYR A 130 -6.43 -1.29 -7.83
C TYR A 130 -5.67 -2.37 -7.07
N ALA A 131 -5.40 -2.12 -5.79
CA ALA A 131 -4.79 -3.10 -4.90
C ALA A 131 -5.74 -4.29 -4.70
N GLN A 132 -7.03 -4.04 -4.49
CA GLN A 132 -8.05 -5.08 -4.29
C GLN A 132 -8.18 -6.00 -5.50
N ALA A 133 -8.24 -5.43 -6.71
CA ALA A 133 -8.35 -6.20 -7.94
C ALA A 133 -7.20 -7.21 -8.11
N TRP A 134 -5.97 -6.84 -7.74
CA TRP A 134 -4.84 -7.76 -7.84
C TRP A 134 -4.78 -8.75 -6.68
N HIS A 135 -4.73 -8.26 -5.45
CA HIS A 135 -4.41 -9.10 -4.29
C HIS A 135 -5.56 -10.01 -3.90
N MET A 136 -6.81 -9.64 -4.21
CA MET A 136 -7.98 -10.40 -3.80
C MET A 136 -8.46 -11.36 -4.90
N LYS A 137 -7.83 -11.40 -6.08
CA LYS A 137 -8.07 -12.41 -7.15
C LYS A 137 -9.56 -12.68 -7.43
N GLY A 138 -10.37 -11.62 -7.54
CA GLY A 138 -11.82 -11.73 -7.81
C GLY A 138 -12.71 -11.96 -6.58
N GLN A 139 -12.15 -12.04 -5.37
CA GLN A 139 -12.91 -12.19 -4.11
C GLN A 139 -13.42 -10.84 -3.56
N ALA A 140 -13.02 -9.71 -4.14
CA ALA A 140 -13.59 -8.41 -3.80
C ALA A 140 -15.12 -8.44 -4.03
N ARG A 141 -15.88 -7.78 -3.15
CA ARG A 141 -17.35 -7.66 -3.31
C ARG A 141 -17.68 -6.65 -4.41
N LYS A 142 -18.98 -6.41 -4.64
CA LYS A 142 -19.49 -5.54 -5.73
C LYS A 142 -18.90 -4.13 -5.72
N ASN A 143 -18.60 -3.60 -4.53
CA ASN A 143 -18.04 -2.27 -4.35
C ASN A 143 -17.09 -2.20 -3.15
N LEU A 144 -16.41 -1.06 -3.00
CA LEU A 144 -15.47 -0.81 -1.91
C LEU A 144 -16.12 -0.99 -0.54
N THR A 145 -17.33 -0.47 -0.35
CA THR A 145 -18.03 -0.52 0.94
C THR A 145 -18.30 -1.95 1.36
N GLU A 146 -18.89 -2.75 0.49
CA GLU A 146 -19.17 -4.17 0.75
C GLU A 146 -17.87 -4.95 0.97
N THR A 147 -16.82 -4.67 0.20
CA THR A 147 -15.51 -5.33 0.35
C THR A 147 -14.92 -5.04 1.73
N VAL A 148 -14.90 -3.79 2.16
CA VAL A 148 -14.37 -3.43 3.49
C VAL A 148 -15.30 -3.94 4.60
N LYS A 149 -16.61 -3.98 4.40
CA LYS A 149 -17.56 -4.50 5.39
C LYS A 149 -17.39 -6.01 5.61
N SER A 150 -17.07 -6.74 4.55
CA SER A 150 -16.74 -8.17 4.54
C SER A 150 -15.30 -8.48 5.01
N TRP A 151 -14.58 -7.55 5.66
CA TRP A 151 -13.16 -7.73 5.97
C TRP A 151 -12.80 -9.04 6.68
N ARG A 152 -13.71 -9.58 7.51
CA ARG A 152 -13.54 -10.86 8.23
C ARG A 152 -13.50 -12.07 7.29
N ASP A 153 -14.19 -11.99 6.14
CA ASP A 153 -14.29 -13.07 5.16
C ASP A 153 -12.95 -13.35 4.46
N TYR A 154 -12.01 -12.39 4.51
CA TYR A 154 -10.69 -12.49 3.88
C TYR A 154 -9.61 -13.07 4.80
N GLY A 155 -10.02 -13.60 5.97
CA GLY A 155 -9.13 -14.20 6.95
C GLY A 155 -8.15 -13.20 7.55
N ASP A 156 -7.07 -13.72 8.15
CA ASP A 156 -6.09 -12.91 8.88
C ASP A 156 -4.99 -12.30 8.00
N HIS A 157 -4.81 -12.82 6.79
CA HIS A 157 -3.70 -12.46 5.90
C HIS A 157 -4.00 -11.29 4.98
N ILE A 158 -5.27 -10.95 4.76
CA ILE A 158 -5.69 -9.84 3.91
C ILE A 158 -6.65 -8.95 4.69
N LEU A 159 -6.42 -7.65 4.63
CA LEU A 159 -7.35 -6.66 5.15
C LEU A 159 -7.62 -5.58 4.09
N PRO A 160 -8.83 -5.56 3.47
CA PRO A 160 -9.19 -4.49 2.57
C PRO A 160 -9.51 -3.21 3.34
N LEU A 161 -8.97 -2.09 2.88
CA LEU A 161 -9.19 -0.76 3.48
C LEU A 161 -9.63 0.26 2.42
N PRO A 162 -10.45 1.26 2.80
CA PRO A 162 -10.64 2.45 1.99
C PRO A 162 -9.34 3.27 1.96
N HIS A 163 -9.21 4.19 1.00
CA HIS A 163 -8.06 5.10 1.01
C HIS A 163 -8.12 6.04 2.23
N PRO A 164 -7.04 6.26 2.99
CA PRO A 164 -7.02 7.14 4.17
C PRO A 164 -7.03 8.66 3.83
N SER A 165 -7.50 9.03 2.64
CA SER A 165 -7.52 10.43 2.18
C SER A 165 -8.61 11.23 2.90
N PRO A 166 -8.42 12.54 3.15
CA PRO A 166 -9.50 13.44 3.57
C PRO A 166 -10.74 13.39 2.66
N ARG A 167 -10.56 13.06 1.38
CA ARG A 167 -11.66 12.90 0.42
C ARG A 167 -12.65 11.79 0.79
N ASN A 168 -12.21 10.83 1.61
CA ASN A 168 -13.06 9.75 2.11
C ASN A 168 -13.77 10.07 3.43
N PHE A 169 -13.67 11.29 3.97
CA PHE A 169 -14.39 11.66 5.20
C PHE A 169 -15.90 11.46 5.11
N GLY A 170 -16.52 11.82 3.98
CA GLY A 170 -17.95 11.59 3.77
C GLY A 170 -18.29 10.09 3.80
N TRP A 171 -17.41 9.24 3.28
CA TRP A 171 -17.58 7.79 3.34
C TRP A 171 -17.43 7.26 4.77
N LEU A 172 -16.38 7.70 5.49
CA LEU A 172 -16.12 7.29 6.88
C LEU A 172 -17.28 7.65 7.81
N LYS A 173 -17.81 8.89 7.70
CA LYS A 173 -18.96 9.34 8.49
C LYS A 173 -20.22 8.49 8.25
N LYS A 174 -20.48 8.10 7.00
CA LYS A 174 -21.61 7.23 6.64
C LYS A 174 -21.39 5.77 7.05
N ASN A 175 -20.14 5.35 7.21
CA ASN A 175 -19.74 3.98 7.51
C ASN A 175 -19.04 3.90 8.87
N SER A 176 -19.69 4.40 9.92
CA SER A 176 -19.12 4.46 11.28
C SER A 176 -18.73 3.10 11.87
N TRP A 177 -19.22 2.00 11.30
CA TRP A 177 -18.76 0.64 11.61
C TRP A 177 -17.28 0.42 11.24
N PHE A 178 -16.72 1.17 10.29
CA PHE A 178 -15.30 1.07 9.94
C PHE A 178 -14.41 1.38 11.15
N GLU A 179 -14.66 2.51 11.82
CA GLU A 179 -13.91 2.91 13.01
C GLU A 179 -14.21 2.02 14.22
N ARG A 180 -15.46 1.53 14.37
CA ARG A 180 -15.85 0.69 15.51
C ARG A 180 -15.43 -0.78 15.39
N GLU A 181 -15.23 -1.29 14.18
CA GLU A 181 -14.98 -2.73 13.97
C GLU A 181 -13.70 -3.01 13.20
N VAL A 182 -13.48 -2.33 12.08
CA VAL A 182 -12.34 -2.62 11.19
C VAL A 182 -11.04 -2.13 11.81
N ILE A 183 -11.04 -0.91 12.37
CA ILE A 183 -9.84 -0.33 12.99
C ILE A 183 -9.39 -1.12 14.23
N PRO A 184 -10.26 -1.49 15.19
CA PRO A 184 -9.86 -2.41 16.26
C PRO A 184 -9.32 -3.74 15.74
N GLY A 185 -9.96 -4.33 14.73
CA GLY A 185 -9.48 -5.57 14.10
C GLY A 185 -8.10 -5.42 13.45
N LEU A 186 -7.85 -4.31 12.76
CA LEU A 186 -6.54 -3.97 12.19
C LEU A 186 -5.49 -3.87 13.31
N ARG A 187 -5.76 -3.10 14.36
CA ARG A 187 -4.81 -2.88 15.46
C ARG A 187 -4.46 -4.19 16.16
N THR A 188 -5.43 -5.05 16.44
CA THR A 188 -5.17 -6.38 17.01
C THR A 188 -4.25 -7.22 16.13
N ARG A 189 -4.46 -7.21 14.80
CA ARG A 189 -3.60 -7.94 13.86
C ARG A 189 -2.18 -7.35 13.82
N VAL A 190 -2.06 -6.02 13.75
CA VAL A 190 -0.77 -5.33 13.71
C VAL A 190 0.03 -5.59 14.99
N GLN A 191 -0.60 -5.44 16.17
CA GLN A 191 0.05 -5.68 17.45
C GLN A 191 0.56 -7.13 17.55
N ARG A 192 -0.27 -8.12 17.23
CA ARG A 192 0.11 -9.54 17.23
C ARG A 192 1.32 -9.84 16.33
N ILE A 193 1.48 -9.10 15.24
CA ILE A 193 2.56 -9.33 14.26
C ILE A 193 3.85 -8.60 14.64
N LEU A 194 3.75 -7.37 15.16
CA LEU A 194 4.92 -6.49 15.37
C LEU A 194 5.41 -6.39 16.81
N LEU A 195 4.56 -6.74 17.78
CA LEU A 195 4.82 -6.63 19.22
C LEU A 195 4.50 -7.99 19.87
N PRO A 196 5.31 -9.03 19.57
CA PRO A 196 5.13 -10.36 20.17
C PRO A 196 5.31 -10.35 21.68
#